data_AF-A0A918RL77-F1
#
_entry.id   AF-A0A918RL77-F1
#
_cell.length_a   1.000
_cell.length_b   1.000
_cell.length_c   1.000
_cell.angle_alpha   90.00
_cell.angle_beta   90.00
_cell.angle_gamma   90.00
#
_symmetry.space_group_name_H-M   'P 1'
#
loop_
_entity.id
_entity.type
_entity.pdbx_description
1 polymer ?
#
loop_
_entity_poly.entity_id
_entity_poly.type
_entity_poly.pdbx_seq_one_letter_code
_entity_poly.pdbx_strand_id
1 'polypeptide(L)'
;MKDAFTIGEAARAMPHMLRAIDGEDETIAELEMIVGFDDDLAGEATRVENRLHGLLTQIPPSLERVLGRPRLHHPAVLTLLERFGSPAQIRKAGRR
;
A
#
# COMPACT_ATOMS: atom_id res chain seq x y z
N MET A 1 9.97 -5.85 -17.40
CA MET A 1 9.02 -6.49 -16.48
C MET A 1 8.90 -7.97 -16.86
N LYS A 2 9.14 -8.91 -15.93
CA LYS A 2 9.20 -10.35 -16.23
C LYS A 2 7.83 -10.93 -16.62
N ASP A 3 6.77 -10.41 -16.01
CA ASP A 3 5.41 -10.89 -16.25
C ASP A 3 4.91 -10.52 -17.64
N ALA A 4 5.16 -9.28 -18.09
CA ALA A 4 4.82 -8.83 -19.44
C ALA A 4 5.46 -9.70 -20.54
N PHE A 5 6.74 -10.07 -20.36
CA PHE A 5 7.43 -10.99 -21.28
C PHE A 5 6.81 -12.39 -21.25
N THR A 6 6.49 -12.89 -20.06
CA THR A 6 5.88 -14.22 -19.86
C THR A 6 4.49 -14.29 -20.51
N ILE A 7 3.67 -13.24 -20.34
CA ILE A 7 2.35 -13.11 -20.96
C ILE A 7 2.49 -13.04 -22.49
N GLY A 8 3.44 -12.26 -23.01
CA GLY A 8 3.69 -12.14 -24.45
C GLY A 8 4.08 -13.47 -25.10
N GLU A 9 5.00 -14.22 -24.49
CA GLU A 9 5.40 -15.54 -25.00
C GLU A 9 4.26 -16.57 -24.92
N ALA A 10 3.46 -16.56 -23.84
CA ALA A 10 2.28 -17.41 -23.71
C ALA A 10 1.23 -17.10 -24.79
N ALA A 11 0.97 -15.81 -25.04
CA ALA A 11 0.08 -15.35 -26.10
C ALA A 11 0.58 -15.78 -27.49
N ARG A 12 1.90 -15.71 -27.73
CA ARG A 12 2.52 -16.15 -28.99
C ARG A 12 2.40 -17.68 -29.19
N ALA A 13 2.54 -18.46 -28.12
CA ALA A 13 2.48 -19.93 -28.18
C ALA A 13 1.05 -20.47 -28.31
N MET A 14 0.04 -19.75 -27.80
CA MET A 14 -1.37 -20.17 -27.78
C MET A 14 -2.32 -19.10 -28.36
N PRO A 15 -2.17 -18.70 -29.63
CA PRO A 15 -2.94 -17.60 -30.20
C PRO A 15 -4.45 -17.87 -30.26
N HIS A 16 -4.86 -19.14 -30.35
CA HIS A 16 -6.27 -19.56 -30.35
C HIS A 16 -6.97 -19.36 -28.99
N MET A 17 -6.21 -19.14 -27.91
CA MET A 17 -6.76 -18.82 -26.59
C MET A 17 -7.00 -17.31 -26.43
N LEU A 18 -6.52 -16.48 -27.36
CA LEU A 18 -6.70 -15.03 -27.32
C LEU A 18 -8.06 -14.68 -27.91
N ARG A 19 -8.83 -13.90 -27.15
CA ARG A 19 -10.08 -13.29 -27.62
C ARG A 19 -9.92 -11.78 -27.56
N ALA A 20 -10.10 -11.11 -28.69
CA ALA A 20 -10.22 -9.66 -28.69
C ALA A 20 -11.50 -9.26 -27.94
N ILE A 21 -11.36 -8.29 -27.05
CA ILE A 21 -12.48 -7.62 -26.39
C ILE A 21 -12.49 -6.22 -26.96
N ASP A 22 -13.51 -5.88 -27.75
CA ASP A 22 -13.74 -4.48 -28.09
C ASP A 22 -14.26 -3.81 -26.83
N GLY A 23 -13.52 -2.82 -26.34
CA GLY A 23 -14.00 -1.90 -25.31
C GLY A 23 -14.74 -0.77 -26.02
N GLU A 24 -15.96 -0.47 -25.57
CA GLU A 24 -16.59 0.80 -25.92
C GLU A 24 -15.79 1.93 -25.25
N ASP A 25 -15.66 3.08 -25.93
CA ASP A 25 -14.89 4.23 -25.42
C ASP A 25 -15.32 4.63 -24.00
N GLU A 26 -16.60 4.47 -23.67
CA GLU A 26 -17.15 4.71 -22.34
C GLU A 26 -16.60 3.74 -21.28
N THR A 27 -16.46 2.44 -21.61
CA THR A 27 -15.88 1.44 -20.71
C THR A 27 -14.39 1.71 -20.46
N ILE A 28 -13.67 2.14 -21.49
CA ILE A 28 -12.25 2.51 -21.36
C ILE A 28 -12.12 3.76 -20.48
N ALA A 29 -12.94 4.78 -20.71
CA ALA A 29 -12.94 5.99 -19.89
C ALA A 29 -13.31 5.72 -18.41
N GLU A 30 -14.24 4.80 -18.15
CA GLU A 30 -14.58 4.38 -16.77
C GLU A 30 -13.40 3.67 -16.10
N LEU A 31 -12.74 2.76 -16.81
CA LEU A 31 -11.55 2.07 -16.30
C LEU A 31 -10.39 3.03 -16.04
N GLU A 32 -10.14 4.00 -16.92
CA GLU A 32 -9.13 5.05 -16.72
C GLU A 32 -9.43 5.89 -15.48
N MET A 33 -10.71 6.22 -15.25
CA MET A 33 -11.15 6.94 -14.05
C MET A 33 -10.90 6.13 -12.77
N ILE A 34 -11.18 4.81 -12.77
CA ILE A 34 -10.89 3.93 -11.64
C ILE A 34 -9.38 3.82 -11.39
N VAL A 35 -8.57 3.65 -12.45
CA VAL A 35 -7.11 3.59 -12.32
C VAL A 35 -6.55 4.89 -11.76
N GLY A 36 -7.03 6.05 -12.23
CA GLY A 36 -6.64 7.34 -11.69
C GLY A 36 -6.99 7.50 -10.22
N PHE A 37 -8.17 7.00 -9.81
CA PHE A 37 -8.56 6.98 -8.40
C PHE A 37 -7.64 6.10 -7.54
N ASP A 38 -7.25 4.92 -8.02
CA ASP A 38 -6.32 4.04 -7.32
C ASP A 38 -4.92 4.66 -7.17
N ASP A 39 -4.43 5.34 -8.20
CA ASP A 39 -3.16 6.08 -8.16
C ASP A 39 -3.21 7.23 -7.14
N ASP A 40 -4.30 8.01 -7.14
CA ASP A 40 -4.54 9.07 -6.16
C ASP A 40 -4.59 8.51 -4.73
N LEU A 41 -5.30 7.39 -4.53
CA LEU A 41 -5.42 6.73 -3.23
C LEU A 41 -4.06 6.21 -2.73
N ALA A 42 -3.25 5.63 -3.62
CA ALA A 42 -1.89 5.21 -3.29
C ALA A 42 -1.00 6.40 -2.90
N GLY A 43 -1.18 7.54 -3.58
CA GLY A 43 -0.53 8.81 -3.25
C GLY A 43 -0.93 9.33 -1.87
N GLU A 44 -2.23 9.34 -1.56
CA GLU A 44 -2.74 9.75 -0.25
C GLU A 44 -2.25 8.84 0.87
N ALA A 45 -2.29 7.52 0.68
CA ALA A 45 -1.81 6.55 1.66
C ALA A 45 -0.34 6.81 2.01
N THR A 46 0.50 7.02 0.99
CA THR A 46 1.92 7.36 1.15
C THR A 46 2.10 8.69 1.90
N ARG A 47 1.27 9.69 1.60
CA ARG A 47 1.35 11.02 2.24
C ARG A 47 0.96 10.97 3.72
N VAL A 48 -0.16 10.31 4.04
CA VAL A 48 -0.63 10.12 5.42
C VAL A 48 0.40 9.36 6.23
N GLU A 49 1.01 8.33 5.65
CA GLU A 49 2.06 7.55 6.29
C GLU A 49 3.31 8.38 6.58
N ASN A 50 3.79 9.17 5.60
CA ASN A 50 4.92 10.06 5.82
C ASN A 50 4.63 11.12 6.89
N ARG A 51 3.39 11.61 6.97
CA ARG A 51 2.97 12.53 8.03
C ARG A 51 2.93 11.84 9.40
N LEU A 52 2.41 10.62 9.49
CA LEU A 52 2.44 9.81 10.72
C LEU A 52 3.88 9.58 11.17
N HIS A 53 4.78 9.24 10.25
CA HIS A 53 6.21 9.15 10.52
C HIS A 53 6.76 10.44 11.12
N GLY A 54 6.54 11.58 10.46
CA GLY A 54 7.03 12.87 10.94
C GLY A 54 6.52 13.24 12.34
N LEU A 55 5.28 12.87 12.67
CA LEU A 55 4.73 13.07 14.01
C LEU A 55 5.39 12.14 15.03
N LEU A 56 5.63 10.87 14.69
CA LEU A 56 6.21 9.90 15.62
C LEU A 56 7.70 10.16 15.89
N THR A 57 8.45 10.66 14.89
CA THR A 57 9.86 11.05 15.08
C THR A 57 10.03 12.33 15.90
N GLN A 58 9.00 13.18 15.99
CA GLN A 58 9.02 14.41 16.79
C GLN A 58 8.89 14.19 18.31
N ILE A 59 8.42 13.03 18.79
CA ILE A 59 7.89 12.91 20.17
C ILE A 59 8.85 12.22 21.17
N PRO A 60 9.52 11.08 20.90
CA PRO A 60 10.80 10.76 21.60
C PRO A 60 11.77 9.76 20.88
N PRO A 61 13.12 9.83 21.10
CA PRO A 61 14.13 8.96 20.47
C PRO A 61 13.96 7.44 20.71
N SER A 62 13.29 7.05 21.79
CA SER A 62 13.03 5.66 22.12
C SER A 62 11.99 4.99 21.23
N LEU A 63 11.10 5.79 20.61
CA LEU A 63 10.05 5.29 19.73
C LEU A 63 10.59 4.94 18.35
N GLU A 64 11.53 5.74 17.81
CA GLU A 64 12.24 5.43 16.56
C GLU A 64 12.99 4.09 16.63
N ARG A 65 13.60 3.77 17.77
CA ARG A 65 14.31 2.49 17.94
C ARG A 65 13.40 1.26 17.84
N VAL A 66 12.11 1.43 18.13
CA VAL A 66 11.11 0.34 18.11
C VAL A 66 10.32 0.34 16.81
N LEU A 67 9.92 1.52 16.34
CA LEU A 67 8.97 1.75 15.24
C LEU A 67 9.62 2.39 13.99
N GLY A 68 10.93 2.55 13.95
CA GLY A 68 11.64 3.06 12.77
C GLY A 68 11.32 2.26 11.51
N ARG A 69 11.63 2.82 10.33
CA ARG A 69 11.50 2.10 9.06
C ARG A 69 12.33 0.81 9.14
N PRO A 70 11.81 -0.37 8.76
CA PRO A 70 10.61 -0.68 7.95
C PRO A 70 9.37 -1.07 8.77
N ARG A 71 9.42 -1.00 10.10
CA ARG A 71 8.38 -1.60 10.95
C ARG A 71 7.09 -0.78 11.01
N LEU A 72 7.16 0.54 10.79
CA LEU A 72 5.95 1.37 10.79
C LEU A 72 4.97 0.98 9.68
N HIS A 73 5.48 0.52 8.54
CA HIS A 73 4.68 0.05 7.40
C HIS A 73 3.99 -1.30 7.68
N HIS A 74 4.34 -1.98 8.77
CA HIS A 74 3.78 -3.28 9.08
C HIS A 74 2.35 -3.11 9.62
N PRO A 75 1.33 -3.78 9.05
CA PRO A 75 -0.07 -3.61 9.46
C PRO A 75 -0.28 -3.79 10.96
N ALA A 76 0.38 -4.78 11.58
CA ALA A 76 0.30 -5.01 13.03
C ALA A 76 0.82 -3.82 13.87
N VAL A 77 1.78 -3.03 13.37
CA VAL A 77 2.28 -1.83 14.06
C VAL A 77 1.27 -0.69 13.95
N LEU A 78 0.64 -0.51 12.79
CA LEU A 78 -0.44 0.47 12.61
C LEU A 78 -1.64 0.13 13.52
N THR A 79 -2.03 -1.14 13.58
CA THR A 79 -3.09 -1.60 14.49
C THR A 79 -2.75 -1.36 15.96
N LEU A 80 -1.47 -1.54 16.35
CA LEU A 80 -1.02 -1.23 17.71
C LEU A 80 -1.11 0.26 18.02
N LEU A 81 -0.75 1.14 17.08
CA LEU A 81 -0.84 2.59 17.25
C LEU A 81 -2.29 3.08 17.31
N GLU A 82 -3.17 2.51 16.49
CA GLU A 82 -4.60 2.79 16.50
C GLU A 82 -5.24 2.37 17.84
N ARG A 83 -4.85 1.18 18.34
CA ARG A 83 -5.39 0.64 19.60
C ARG A 83 -4.78 1.27 20.84
N PHE A 84 -3.54 1.73 20.76
CA PHE A 84 -2.77 2.29 21.87
C PHE A 84 -2.07 3.58 21.42
N GLY A 85 -2.74 4.71 21.61
CA GLY A 85 -2.28 6.05 21.19
C GLY A 85 -1.04 6.61 21.90
N SER A 86 -0.31 5.80 22.68
CA SER A 86 0.95 6.22 23.30
C SER A 86 1.90 5.05 23.61
N PRO A 87 3.23 5.31 23.64
CA PRO A 87 4.22 4.29 24.01
C PRO A 87 4.02 3.72 25.42
N ALA A 88 3.44 4.51 26.33
CA ALA A 88 3.11 4.06 27.69
C ALA A 88 1.97 3.02 27.69
N GLN A 89 0.94 3.23 26.86
CA GLN A 89 -0.16 2.28 26.73
C GLN A 89 0.29 0.97 26.09
N ILE A 90 1.14 1.03 25.05
CA ILE A 90 1.74 -0.16 24.42
C ILE A 90 2.54 -0.98 25.45
N ARG A 91 3.39 -0.31 26.25
CA ARG A 91 4.18 -0.96 27.31
C ARG A 91 3.31 -1.62 28.38
N LYS A 92 2.18 -1.00 28.74
CA LYS A 92 1.23 -1.56 29.71
C LYS A 92 0.53 -2.80 29.15
N ALA A 93 0.19 -2.79 27.86
CA ALA A 93 -0.45 -3.93 27.20
C ALA A 93 0.44 -5.17 27.13
N GLY A 94 1.76 -4.99 26.89
CA GLY A 94 2.72 -6.10 26.80
C GLY A 94 3.20 -6.67 28.14
N ARG A 95 2.68 -6.21 29.28
CA ARG A 95 2.99 -6.74 30.64
C ARG A 95 1.92 -7.69 31.18
N ARG A 96 0.97 -8.10 30.34
CA ARG A 96 -0.06 -9.09 30.67
C ARG A 96 0.25 -10.42 30.04
#